data_AF-A0A4Q8L6P3-F1
#
_entry.id   AF-A0A4Q8L6P3-F1
#
_cell.length_a   1.000
_cell.length_b   1.000
_cell.length_c   1.000
_cell.angle_alpha   90.00
_cell.angle_beta   90.00
_cell.angle_gamma   90.00
#
_symmetry.space_group_name_H-M   'P 1'
#
loop_
_entity.id
_entity.type
_entity.pdbx_description
1 polymer ?
#
loop_
_entity_poly.entity_id
_entity_poly.type
_entity_poly.pdbx_seq_one_letter_code
_entity_poly.pdbx_strand_id
1 'polypeptide(L)'
;MINRPCIAVFMLALAMASACSTAASGSRRPQPPLAQALPGIPDASGSSINGSLGELPAPARALLADLGCSSIGRQAVVEPVLDRSGRPTGEYLASDTTGTKYRYWIRSFSGTDGLTGYLVQLNGCPVTTSGMRAYMVTRGGKPVDVTSSITSKHVLISQAAMAKYQAAGASELYAETALLGRTPVLRWLAEADPDRGLPEDSRTLQDGYLVHGGFLRWAGNRFILTDTVPMQLWPCTRLGAGECIEKDRFVTPR
;
A
#
# COMPACT_ATOMS: atom_id res chain seq x y z
N MET A 1 10.46 -79.21 -42.70
CA MET A 1 9.27 -78.93 -41.87
C MET A 1 9.41 -77.49 -41.38
N ILE A 2 9.04 -76.46 -42.13
CA ILE A 2 7.67 -75.95 -42.39
C ILE A 2 6.86 -75.86 -41.09
N ASN A 3 6.80 -74.69 -40.45
CA ASN A 3 5.68 -73.77 -40.65
C ASN A 3 6.01 -72.33 -40.19
N ARG A 4 5.69 -71.38 -41.09
CA ARG A 4 5.65 -69.90 -40.95
C ARG A 4 4.19 -69.49 -40.60
N PRO A 5 3.74 -68.22 -40.72
CA PRO A 5 4.11 -66.95 -40.06
C PRO A 5 2.83 -66.17 -39.62
N CYS A 6 2.93 -64.88 -39.23
CA CYS A 6 2.20 -63.72 -39.79
C CYS A 6 2.38 -62.45 -38.91
N ILE A 7 3.00 -61.37 -39.41
CA ILE A 7 2.39 -60.09 -39.91
C ILE A 7 1.99 -59.16 -38.73
N ALA A 8 2.26 -57.85 -38.62
CA ALA A 8 2.59 -56.69 -39.49
C ALA A 8 3.58 -55.75 -38.73
N VAL A 9 4.48 -54.90 -39.25
CA VAL A 9 4.49 -53.78 -40.24
C VAL A 9 3.57 -52.57 -39.92
N PHE A 10 4.16 -51.37 -40.05
CA PHE A 10 3.64 -49.97 -40.05
C PHE A 10 3.48 -49.30 -38.66
N MET A 11 4.30 -48.30 -38.26
CA MET A 11 4.60 -46.95 -38.78
C MET A 11 3.92 -45.86 -37.92
N LEU A 12 4.76 -44.96 -37.41
CA LEU A 12 4.56 -43.50 -37.31
C LEU A 12 3.24 -42.96 -36.71
N ALA A 13 3.34 -42.27 -35.57
CA ALA A 13 2.76 -40.93 -35.45
C ALA A 13 3.33 -40.15 -34.25
N LEU A 14 3.86 -38.99 -34.60
CA LEU A 14 4.21 -37.83 -33.78
C LEU A 14 3.02 -37.40 -32.91
N ALA A 15 3.25 -37.13 -31.62
CA ALA A 15 2.43 -36.19 -30.87
C ALA A 15 3.35 -35.39 -29.95
N MET A 16 3.85 -34.27 -30.48
CA MET A 16 4.44 -33.21 -29.67
C MET A 16 3.37 -32.68 -28.72
N ALA A 17 3.62 -32.79 -27.41
CA ALA A 17 2.81 -32.14 -26.40
C ALA A 17 2.97 -30.61 -26.54
N SER A 18 2.03 -29.97 -27.23
CA SER A 18 1.83 -28.52 -27.13
C SER A 18 1.16 -28.23 -25.79
N ALA A 19 1.98 -28.06 -24.74
CA ALA A 19 1.52 -27.40 -23.53
C ALA A 19 1.48 -25.89 -23.82
N CYS A 20 0.32 -25.41 -24.23
CA CYS A 20 0.01 -23.99 -24.25
C CYS A 20 -0.17 -23.54 -22.79
N SER A 21 0.92 -23.17 -22.13
CA SER A 21 0.88 -22.49 -20.83
C SER A 21 1.05 -20.99 -21.06
N THR A 22 0.01 -20.34 -21.57
CA THR A 22 -0.14 -18.88 -21.42
C THR A 22 -0.90 -18.61 -20.15
N ALA A 23 -0.16 -18.52 -19.04
CA ALA A 23 -0.58 -17.78 -17.87
C ALA A 23 0.54 -16.78 -17.58
N ALA A 24 0.34 -15.53 -18.01
CA ALA A 24 1.15 -14.41 -17.59
C ALA A 24 0.98 -14.22 -16.07
N SER A 25 1.80 -14.91 -15.28
CA SER A 25 1.98 -14.56 -13.88
C SER A 25 2.79 -13.28 -13.85
N GLY A 26 2.10 -12.15 -13.68
CA GLY A 26 2.73 -10.96 -13.12
C GLY A 26 3.45 -11.39 -11.84
N SER A 27 4.75 -11.12 -11.78
CA SER A 27 5.60 -11.47 -10.64
C SER A 27 5.08 -10.74 -9.39
N ARG A 28 4.22 -11.41 -8.62
CA ARG A 28 3.73 -10.92 -7.32
C ARG A 28 4.90 -11.05 -6.36
N ARG A 29 5.46 -9.91 -5.93
CA ARG A 29 6.47 -9.94 -4.86
C ARG A 29 5.82 -10.53 -3.61
N PRO A 30 6.47 -11.46 -2.90
CA PRO A 30 5.93 -11.99 -1.66
C PRO A 30 5.69 -10.86 -0.66
N GLN A 31 4.45 -10.72 -0.15
CA GLN A 31 4.18 -9.79 0.94
C GLN A 31 4.94 -10.19 2.20
N PRO A 32 5.56 -9.23 2.92
CA PRO A 32 6.06 -9.52 4.25
C PRO A 32 4.90 -9.92 5.15
N PRO A 33 5.14 -10.72 6.20
CA PRO A 33 4.15 -10.89 7.25
C PRO A 33 3.68 -9.51 7.72
N LEU A 34 2.37 -9.30 7.84
CA LEU A 34 1.78 -8.02 8.30
C LEU A 34 2.29 -7.59 9.68
N ALA A 35 2.85 -8.53 10.44
CA ALA A 35 3.51 -8.25 11.72
C ALA A 35 4.87 -7.53 11.56
N GLN A 36 5.53 -7.65 10.40
CA GLN A 36 6.90 -7.17 10.16
C GLN A 36 6.95 -5.85 9.38
N ALA A 37 5.89 -5.47 8.68
CA ALA A 37 5.78 -4.20 7.96
C ALA A 37 4.32 -3.81 7.74
N LEU A 38 4.07 -2.53 7.52
CA LEU A 38 2.76 -2.07 7.08
C LEU A 38 2.59 -2.40 5.58
N PRO A 39 1.38 -2.76 5.10
CA PRO A 39 1.16 -2.98 3.68
C PRO A 39 1.57 -1.75 2.88
N GLY A 40 2.18 -1.98 1.72
CA GLY A 40 2.79 -0.93 0.92
C GLY A 40 1.79 -0.19 0.03
N ILE A 41 2.35 0.71 -0.77
CA ILE A 41 1.69 1.32 -1.92
C ILE A 41 1.50 0.23 -2.99
N PRO A 42 0.35 0.20 -3.68
CA PRO A 42 0.04 -0.84 -4.66
C PRO A 42 1.07 -0.90 -5.79
N ASP A 43 1.53 -2.11 -6.14
CA ASP A 43 2.47 -2.32 -7.25
C ASP A 43 1.85 -1.99 -8.62
N ALA A 44 0.51 -2.04 -8.76
CA ALA A 44 -0.18 -1.80 -10.02
C ALA A 44 -0.22 -0.31 -10.41
N SER A 45 -0.46 0.58 -9.44
CA SER A 45 -0.62 2.03 -9.67
C SER A 45 0.50 2.86 -9.05
N GLY A 46 1.20 2.34 -8.04
CA GLY A 46 2.35 2.98 -7.42
C GLY A 46 2.02 4.27 -6.68
N SER A 47 3.02 5.15 -6.58
CA SER A 47 2.92 6.44 -5.88
C SER A 47 1.97 7.39 -6.62
N SER A 48 0.67 7.32 -6.33
CA SER A 48 -0.32 8.30 -6.78
C SER A 48 -0.26 9.54 -5.87
N ILE A 49 0.41 10.58 -6.34
CA ILE A 49 0.55 11.89 -5.69
C ILE A 49 0.04 12.95 -6.66
N ASN A 50 -0.88 13.81 -6.21
CA ASN A 50 -1.42 14.93 -7.01
C ASN A 50 -0.51 16.18 -6.95
N GLY A 51 0.78 15.95 -6.74
CA GLY A 51 1.77 16.96 -6.42
C GLY A 51 2.35 17.61 -7.66
N SER A 52 3.12 18.67 -7.44
CA SER A 52 3.89 19.36 -8.48
C SER A 52 5.37 19.07 -8.32
N LEU A 53 6.12 19.14 -9.43
CA LEU A 53 7.57 19.09 -9.36
C LEU A 53 8.09 20.30 -8.58
N GLY A 54 8.91 20.05 -7.56
CA GLY A 54 9.44 21.09 -6.68
C GLY A 54 10.67 20.62 -5.91
N GLU A 55 11.16 21.46 -5.00
CA GLU A 55 12.26 21.08 -4.12
C GLU A 55 11.78 20.10 -3.06
N LEU A 56 12.53 19.02 -2.85
CA LEU A 56 12.32 18.07 -1.77
C LEU A 56 12.44 18.81 -0.42
N PRO A 57 11.39 18.80 0.43
CA PRO A 57 11.43 19.50 1.71
C PRO A 57 12.65 19.11 2.54
N ALA A 58 13.33 20.11 3.12
CA ALA A 58 14.57 19.88 3.87
C ALA A 58 14.47 18.80 4.97
N PRO A 59 13.37 18.70 5.75
CA PRO A 59 13.18 17.61 6.69
C PRO A 59 13.08 16.23 6.03
N ALA A 60 12.45 16.12 4.85
CA ALA A 60 12.38 14.87 4.08
C ALA A 60 13.77 14.44 3.59
N ARG A 61 14.55 15.40 3.10
CA ARG A 61 15.93 15.16 2.65
C ARG A 61 16.82 14.70 3.80
N ALA A 62 16.70 15.32 4.98
CA ALA A 62 17.42 14.89 6.18
C ALA A 62 17.01 13.48 6.62
N LEU A 63 15.70 13.20 6.67
CA LEU A 63 15.18 11.86 6.95
C LEU A 63 15.76 10.81 6.00
N LEU A 64 15.68 11.04 4.69
CA LEU A 64 16.22 10.11 3.70
C LEU A 64 17.73 9.94 3.84
N ALA A 65 18.49 11.01 4.09
CA ALA A 65 19.93 10.90 4.34
C ALA A 65 20.24 10.04 5.58
N ASP A 66 19.46 10.18 6.65
CA ASP A 66 19.58 9.35 7.85
C ASP A 66 19.20 7.88 7.61
N LEU A 67 18.30 7.62 6.66
CA LEU A 67 17.99 6.27 6.17
C LEU A 67 19.03 5.74 5.17
N GLY A 68 20.11 6.49 4.93
CA GLY A 68 21.23 6.12 4.05
C GLY A 68 21.05 6.52 2.58
N CYS A 69 20.00 7.25 2.23
CA CYS A 69 19.70 7.68 0.86
C CYS A 69 20.55 8.91 0.49
N SER A 70 21.85 8.75 0.32
CA SER A 70 22.79 9.87 0.11
C SER A 70 22.80 10.45 -1.31
N SER A 71 22.32 9.71 -2.32
CA SER A 71 22.30 10.12 -3.74
C SER A 71 20.90 10.46 -4.27
N ILE A 72 20.10 11.13 -3.44
CA ILE A 72 18.78 11.65 -3.84
C ILE A 72 18.92 13.03 -4.48
N GLY A 73 18.19 13.23 -5.58
CA GLY A 73 18.11 14.54 -6.23
C GLY A 73 17.41 15.57 -5.33
N ARG A 74 17.64 16.85 -5.62
CA ARG A 74 16.96 17.95 -4.89
C ARG A 74 15.51 18.13 -5.30
N GLN A 75 15.12 17.62 -6.47
CA GLN A 75 13.75 17.72 -6.97
C GLN A 75 12.95 16.46 -6.63
N ALA A 76 11.67 16.67 -6.37
CA ALA A 76 10.68 15.65 -6.07
C ALA A 76 9.31 16.11 -6.58
N VAL A 77 8.40 15.16 -6.77
CA VAL A 77 6.97 15.46 -6.84
C VAL A 77 6.49 15.66 -5.40
N VAL A 78 5.98 16.86 -5.10
CA VAL A 78 5.56 17.25 -3.75
C VAL A 78 4.11 17.69 -3.77
N GLU A 79 3.31 17.13 -2.87
CA GLU A 79 1.92 17.52 -2.61
C GLU A 79 1.82 18.11 -1.20
N PRO A 80 1.45 19.39 -1.04
CA PRO A 80 1.18 19.95 0.27
C PRO A 80 -0.09 19.32 0.85
N VAL A 81 -0.04 18.97 2.13
CA VAL A 81 -1.25 18.53 2.84
C VAL A 81 -2.06 19.75 3.23
N LEU A 82 -3.33 19.74 2.86
CA LEU A 82 -4.24 20.85 3.08
C LEU A 82 -5.17 20.57 4.27
N ASP A 83 -5.45 21.61 5.05
CA ASP A 83 -6.52 21.57 6.04
C ASP A 83 -7.90 21.63 5.37
N ARG A 84 -8.97 21.58 6.17
CA ARG A 84 -10.35 21.64 5.65
C ARG A 84 -10.71 22.93 4.92
N SER A 85 -9.96 24.01 5.15
CA SER A 85 -10.12 25.29 4.46
C SER A 85 -9.30 25.37 3.16
N GLY A 86 -8.59 24.29 2.80
CA GLY A 86 -7.71 24.24 1.64
C GLY A 86 -6.36 24.92 1.85
N ARG A 87 -5.98 25.20 3.10
CA ARG A 87 -4.70 25.87 3.42
C ARG A 87 -3.61 24.85 3.73
N PRO A 88 -2.35 25.08 3.29
CA PRO A 88 -1.25 24.21 3.63
C PRO A 88 -1.03 24.13 5.15
N THR A 89 -0.89 22.90 5.65
CA THR A 89 -0.62 22.61 7.06
C THR A 89 0.87 22.65 7.41
N GLY A 90 1.73 22.65 6.39
CA GLY A 90 3.18 22.41 6.52
C GLY A 90 3.57 20.92 6.42
N GLU A 91 2.60 20.01 6.48
CA GLU A 91 2.80 18.60 6.12
C GLU A 91 2.80 18.43 4.59
N TYR A 92 3.33 17.29 4.12
CA TYR A 92 3.52 17.01 2.72
C TYR A 92 3.56 15.51 2.41
N LEU A 93 3.19 15.18 1.17
CA LEU A 93 3.61 13.96 0.50
C LEU A 93 4.77 14.30 -0.43
N ALA A 94 5.73 13.39 -0.56
CA ALA A 94 6.84 13.55 -1.49
C ALA A 94 7.26 12.20 -2.08
N SER A 95 7.56 12.19 -3.37
CA SER A 95 8.18 11.06 -4.08
C SER A 95 9.14 11.58 -5.13
N ASP A 96 10.15 10.81 -5.52
CA ASP A 96 11.01 11.22 -6.64
C ASP A 96 10.29 11.17 -7.98
N THR A 97 9.30 10.28 -8.13
CA THR A 97 8.42 10.22 -9.29
C THR A 97 7.05 9.62 -8.94
N THR A 98 6.07 9.81 -9.81
CA THR A 98 4.75 9.16 -9.71
C THR A 98 4.78 7.75 -10.32
N GLY A 99 3.78 6.93 -9.99
CA GLY A 99 3.65 5.59 -10.56
C GLY A 99 4.52 4.56 -9.85
N THR A 100 4.80 3.43 -10.49
CA THR A 100 5.36 2.22 -9.83
C THR A 100 6.87 2.21 -9.65
N LYS A 101 7.58 3.20 -10.23
CA LYS A 101 9.04 3.27 -10.29
C LYS A 101 9.66 4.28 -9.33
N TYR A 102 8.91 4.75 -8.34
CA TYR A 102 9.45 5.63 -7.30
C TYR A 102 10.55 4.91 -6.53
N ARG A 103 11.62 5.63 -6.17
CA ARG A 103 12.69 5.14 -5.28
C ARG A 103 12.39 5.43 -3.82
N TYR A 104 11.63 6.49 -3.55
CA TYR A 104 11.11 6.77 -2.22
C TYR A 104 9.74 7.39 -2.31
N TRP A 105 8.91 7.09 -1.33
CA TRP A 105 7.66 7.78 -1.07
C TRP A 105 7.61 8.15 0.41
N ILE A 106 7.16 9.36 0.71
CA ILE A 106 7.10 9.90 2.07
C ILE A 106 5.77 10.62 2.26
N ARG A 107 5.16 10.41 3.42
CA ARG A 107 4.13 11.29 3.98
C ARG A 107 4.58 11.78 5.35
N SER A 108 4.54 13.08 5.59
CA SER A 108 4.83 13.70 6.89
C SER A 108 3.55 13.99 7.70
N PHE A 109 3.70 13.99 9.02
CA PHE A 109 2.65 14.29 9.99
C PHE A 109 3.21 15.18 11.09
N SER A 110 2.62 16.36 11.27
CA SER A 110 3.06 17.31 12.29
C SER A 110 2.58 16.86 13.67
N GLY A 111 3.48 16.90 14.65
CA GLY A 111 3.19 16.54 16.03
C GLY A 111 3.42 17.68 17.02
N THR A 112 3.20 17.38 18.30
CA THR A 112 3.48 18.32 19.39
C THR A 112 4.97 18.41 19.67
N ASP A 113 5.42 19.53 20.25
CA ASP A 113 6.80 19.72 20.72
C ASP A 113 7.90 19.54 19.66
N GLY A 114 7.56 19.73 18.38
CA GLY A 114 8.48 19.57 17.25
C GLY A 114 8.77 18.12 16.89
N LEU A 115 7.91 17.20 17.34
CA LEU A 115 7.86 15.82 16.85
C LEU A 115 7.23 15.79 15.46
N THR A 116 7.80 14.99 14.57
CA THR A 116 7.24 14.72 13.24
C THR A 116 7.13 13.22 13.04
N GLY A 117 5.95 12.76 12.65
CA GLY A 117 5.73 11.40 12.16
C GLY A 117 5.99 11.31 10.67
N TYR A 118 6.49 10.16 10.20
CA TYR A 118 6.66 9.88 8.79
C TYR A 118 6.16 8.48 8.45
N LEU A 119 5.44 8.36 7.34
CA LEU A 119 5.31 7.09 6.62
C LEU A 119 6.26 7.11 5.44
N VAL A 120 7.03 6.05 5.27
CA VAL A 120 8.07 5.95 4.24
C VAL A 120 8.02 4.58 3.58
N GLN A 121 8.12 4.55 2.26
CA GLN A 121 8.43 3.33 1.50
C GLN A 121 9.65 3.60 0.63
N LEU A 122 10.66 2.74 0.73
CA LEU A 122 11.91 2.85 -0.04
C LEU A 122 11.98 1.70 -1.05
N ASN A 123 12.27 2.05 -2.28
CA ASN A 123 12.43 1.14 -3.41
C ASN A 123 13.77 1.43 -4.10
N GLY A 124 14.84 1.51 -3.30
CA GLY A 124 16.20 1.59 -3.82
C GLY A 124 17.05 2.77 -3.34
N CYS A 125 17.06 3.11 -2.04
CA CYS A 125 18.10 3.99 -1.48
C CYS A 125 18.34 3.71 0.03
N PRO A 126 19.55 3.31 0.48
CA PRO A 126 20.39 2.28 -0.14
C PRO A 126 19.72 0.89 -0.05
N VAL A 127 18.56 0.80 0.61
CA VAL A 127 17.78 -0.42 0.82
C VAL A 127 16.41 -0.31 0.15
N THR A 128 15.79 -1.47 -0.05
CA THR A 128 14.36 -1.59 -0.36
C THR A 128 13.65 -2.02 0.91
N THR A 129 12.53 -1.38 1.25
CA THR A 129 11.67 -1.84 2.33
C THR A 129 10.66 -2.84 1.79
N SER A 130 10.46 -3.93 2.52
CA SER A 130 9.29 -4.77 2.31
C SER A 130 8.11 -4.03 2.97
N GLY A 131 7.27 -3.36 2.18
CA GLY A 131 6.17 -2.53 2.66
C GLY A 131 6.57 -1.14 3.20
N MET A 132 5.62 -0.48 3.86
CA MET A 132 5.79 0.83 4.50
C MET A 132 6.39 0.71 5.90
N ARG A 133 7.17 1.74 6.26
CA ARG A 133 7.75 1.97 7.57
C ARG A 133 7.21 3.25 8.18
N ALA A 134 6.93 3.21 9.48
CA ALA A 134 6.56 4.38 10.26
C ALA A 134 7.76 4.84 11.08
N TYR A 135 8.15 6.10 10.91
CA TYR A 135 9.23 6.72 11.67
C TYR A 135 8.72 7.88 12.51
N MET A 136 9.37 8.12 13.64
CA MET A 136 9.18 9.32 14.46
C MET A 136 10.51 10.04 14.60
N VAL A 137 10.48 11.37 14.44
CA VAL A 137 11.64 12.24 14.54
C VAL A 137 11.32 13.34 15.55
N THR A 138 12.07 13.42 16.64
CA THR A 138 12.00 14.58 17.56
C THR A 138 12.80 15.75 16.97
N ARG A 139 12.54 16.98 17.44
CA ARG A 139 13.28 18.17 16.97
C ARG A 139 14.80 17.96 17.03
N GLY A 140 15.46 17.98 15.87
CA GLY A 140 16.91 17.78 15.72
C GLY A 140 17.41 16.35 15.99
N GLY A 141 16.51 15.40 16.23
CA GLY A 141 16.84 14.00 16.47
C GLY A 141 16.98 13.17 15.20
N LYS A 142 17.41 11.92 15.37
CA LYS A 142 17.43 10.89 14.32
C LYS A 142 16.06 10.21 14.20
N PRO A 143 15.71 9.67 13.03
CA PRO A 143 14.50 8.87 12.87
C PRO A 143 14.55 7.59 13.70
N VAL A 144 13.46 7.31 14.41
CA VAL A 144 13.22 6.04 15.11
C VAL A 144 12.15 5.26 14.36
N ASP A 145 12.47 4.05 13.89
CA ASP A 145 11.48 3.13 13.30
C ASP A 145 10.56 2.60 14.39
N VAL A 146 9.27 2.92 14.30
CA VAL A 146 8.23 2.50 15.25
C VAL A 146 7.27 1.46 14.66
N THR A 147 7.57 0.93 13.47
CA THR A 147 6.69 0.02 12.73
C THR A 147 6.29 -1.22 13.56
N SER A 148 7.26 -1.91 14.16
CA SER A 148 7.01 -3.11 14.97
C SER A 148 6.20 -2.81 16.25
N SER A 149 6.42 -1.63 16.85
CA SER A 149 5.68 -1.18 18.02
C SER A 149 4.21 -0.88 17.70
N ILE A 150 3.90 -0.58 16.44
CA ILE A 150 2.55 -0.36 15.95
C ILE A 150 1.88 -1.70 15.65
N THR A 151 2.53 -2.56 14.84
CA THR A 151 1.97 -3.84 14.38
C THR A 151 1.84 -4.88 15.49
N SER A 152 2.59 -4.77 16.59
CA SER A 152 2.45 -5.64 17.77
C SER A 152 1.22 -5.32 18.64
N LYS A 153 0.69 -4.10 18.57
CA LYS A 153 -0.43 -3.67 19.43
C LYS A 153 -1.80 -3.96 18.83
N HIS A 154 -1.88 -4.00 17.51
CA HIS A 154 -3.11 -4.24 16.79
C HIS A 154 -2.77 -4.82 15.41
N VAL A 155 -3.54 -5.83 15.01
CA VAL A 155 -3.42 -6.45 13.70
C VAL A 155 -4.51 -5.86 12.83
N LEU A 156 -4.11 -5.20 11.74
CA LEU A 156 -4.99 -4.69 10.69
C LEU A 156 -6.07 -5.71 10.28
N ILE A 157 -5.60 -6.81 9.72
CA ILE A 157 -6.36 -8.00 9.39
C ILE A 157 -5.37 -9.15 9.46
N SER A 158 -5.80 -10.31 9.98
CA SER A 158 -4.86 -11.43 10.11
C SER A 158 -4.42 -11.96 8.76
N GLN A 159 -3.19 -12.48 8.69
CA GLN A 159 -2.68 -13.11 7.47
C GLN A 159 -3.57 -14.26 6.99
N ALA A 160 -4.11 -15.05 7.92
CA ALA A 160 -5.05 -16.13 7.61
C ALA A 160 -6.38 -15.61 7.02
N ALA A 161 -6.89 -14.48 7.52
CA ALA A 161 -8.08 -13.85 6.95
C ALA A 161 -7.81 -13.30 5.54
N MET A 162 -6.69 -12.61 5.35
CA MET A 162 -6.28 -12.14 4.01
C MET A 162 -6.09 -13.29 3.01
N ALA A 163 -5.51 -14.41 3.43
CA ALA A 163 -5.36 -15.58 2.58
C ALA A 163 -6.70 -16.13 2.07
N LYS A 164 -7.78 -16.03 2.86
CA LYS A 164 -9.13 -16.42 2.42
C LYS A 164 -9.65 -15.51 1.31
N TYR A 165 -9.51 -14.19 1.45
CA TYR A 165 -9.92 -13.26 0.41
C TYR A 165 -9.08 -13.42 -0.86
N GLN A 166 -7.77 -13.60 -0.73
CA GLN A 166 -6.89 -13.84 -1.87
C GLN A 166 -7.22 -15.13 -2.61
N ALA A 167 -7.55 -16.21 -1.89
CA ALA A 167 -8.02 -17.46 -2.49
C ALA A 167 -9.36 -17.29 -3.25
N ALA A 168 -10.16 -16.29 -2.87
CA ALA A 168 -11.40 -15.91 -3.56
C ALA A 168 -11.19 -14.90 -4.69
N GLY A 169 -9.95 -14.52 -5.01
CA GLY A 169 -9.60 -13.61 -6.12
C GLY A 169 -9.21 -12.19 -5.69
N ALA A 170 -9.20 -11.88 -4.39
CA ALA A 170 -8.82 -10.55 -3.93
C ALA A 170 -7.33 -10.23 -4.17
N SER A 171 -7.06 -8.95 -4.34
CA SER A 171 -5.71 -8.40 -4.38
C SER A 171 -5.02 -8.48 -3.00
N GLU A 172 -3.77 -8.06 -2.97
CA GLU A 172 -3.05 -7.87 -1.72
C GLU A 172 -3.55 -6.61 -1.00
N LEU A 173 -3.34 -6.52 0.32
CA LEU A 173 -3.57 -5.24 0.99
C LEU A 173 -2.65 -4.17 0.43
N TYR A 174 -3.22 -3.03 0.10
CA TYR A 174 -2.52 -1.87 -0.39
C TYR A 174 -3.04 -0.60 0.30
N ALA A 175 -2.20 0.43 0.33
CA ALA A 175 -2.50 1.72 0.93
C ALA A 175 -3.41 2.56 0.01
N GLU A 176 -4.54 3.02 0.54
CA GLU A 176 -5.40 4.00 -0.14
C GLU A 176 -4.79 5.41 0.02
N THR A 177 -4.11 5.89 -1.02
CA THR A 177 -3.36 7.16 -0.94
C THR A 177 -4.18 8.40 -1.27
N ALA A 178 -5.36 8.25 -1.86
CA ALA A 178 -6.15 9.34 -2.44
C ALA A 178 -6.51 10.45 -1.43
N LEU A 179 -6.75 10.09 -0.17
CA LEU A 179 -7.14 11.04 0.87
C LEU A 179 -5.95 11.56 1.71
N LEU A 180 -4.74 11.03 1.51
CA LEU A 180 -3.60 11.41 2.34
C LEU A 180 -3.28 12.91 2.23
N GLY A 181 -3.44 13.55 1.08
CA GLY A 181 -3.27 15.01 0.98
C GLY A 181 -4.21 15.86 1.86
N ARG A 182 -5.17 15.25 2.57
CA ARG A 182 -6.24 15.95 3.31
C ARG A 182 -6.54 15.40 4.69
N THR A 183 -5.98 14.25 5.08
CA THR A 183 -6.22 13.63 6.38
C THR A 183 -4.94 13.09 7.04
N PRO A 184 -4.85 13.09 8.39
CA PRO A 184 -3.84 12.37 9.15
C PRO A 184 -4.12 10.86 9.27
N VAL A 185 -4.97 10.30 8.41
CA VAL A 185 -5.36 8.88 8.42
C VAL A 185 -5.01 8.22 7.10
N LEU A 186 -4.46 7.00 7.16
CA LEU A 186 -4.32 6.09 6.04
C LEU A 186 -5.29 4.92 6.21
N ARG A 187 -5.88 4.43 5.11
CA ARG A 187 -6.64 3.17 5.07
C ARG A 187 -5.90 2.14 4.23
N TRP A 188 -5.98 0.88 4.63
CA TRP A 188 -5.62 -0.24 3.76
C TRP A 188 -6.85 -0.97 3.24
N LEU A 189 -6.80 -1.31 1.97
CA LEU A 189 -7.84 -2.00 1.24
C LEU A 189 -7.24 -3.18 0.47
N ALA A 190 -8.07 -4.16 0.14
CA ALA A 190 -7.83 -5.07 -0.98
C ALA A 190 -9.03 -5.02 -1.92
N GLU A 191 -8.79 -5.22 -3.20
CA GLU A 191 -9.81 -5.20 -4.25
C GLU A 191 -10.21 -6.62 -4.60
N ALA A 192 -11.50 -6.86 -4.79
CA ALA A 192 -11.98 -8.09 -5.41
C ALA A 192 -11.54 -8.18 -6.88
N ASP A 193 -11.64 -9.37 -7.44
CA ASP A 193 -11.61 -9.53 -8.89
C ASP A 193 -12.79 -8.70 -9.49
N PRO A 194 -12.53 -7.82 -10.49
CA PRO A 194 -13.57 -6.95 -11.04
C PRO A 194 -14.72 -7.72 -11.69
N ASP A 195 -14.45 -8.92 -12.24
CA ASP A 195 -15.44 -9.78 -12.87
C ASP A 195 -16.12 -10.71 -11.85
N ARG A 196 -15.53 -10.83 -10.65
CA ARG A 196 -15.99 -11.72 -9.58
C ARG A 196 -15.84 -11.07 -8.20
N GLY A 197 -16.86 -10.32 -7.81
CA GLY A 197 -16.97 -9.76 -6.46
C GLY A 197 -16.88 -10.82 -5.35
N LEU A 198 -16.56 -10.38 -4.13
CA LEU A 198 -16.48 -11.25 -2.96
C LEU A 198 -17.85 -11.38 -2.28
N PRO A 199 -18.16 -12.52 -1.63
CA PRO A 199 -19.31 -12.60 -0.74
C PRO A 199 -19.24 -11.55 0.35
N GLU A 200 -20.36 -10.89 0.64
CA GLU A 200 -20.40 -9.89 1.72
C GLU A 200 -20.17 -10.51 3.10
N ASP A 201 -19.37 -9.84 3.91
CA ASP A 201 -19.14 -10.19 5.31
C ASP A 201 -18.85 -8.96 6.19
N SER A 202 -18.27 -9.21 7.37
CA SER A 202 -17.93 -8.17 8.34
C SER A 202 -16.83 -7.19 7.89
N ARG A 203 -15.98 -7.58 6.93
CA ARG A 203 -14.81 -6.84 6.43
C ARG A 203 -14.98 -6.33 5.01
N THR A 204 -15.84 -6.94 4.20
CA THR A 204 -16.13 -6.42 2.86
C THR A 204 -16.96 -5.13 2.90
N LEU A 205 -16.75 -4.28 1.91
CA LEU A 205 -17.48 -3.03 1.69
C LEU A 205 -17.70 -2.83 0.19
N GLN A 206 -18.55 -1.85 -0.16
CA GLN A 206 -18.95 -1.58 -1.54
C GLN A 206 -19.44 -2.87 -2.22
N ASP A 207 -20.47 -3.49 -1.65
CA ASP A 207 -21.14 -4.69 -2.18
C ASP A 207 -20.18 -5.85 -2.53
N GLY A 208 -19.09 -6.00 -1.76
CA GLY A 208 -18.11 -7.07 -1.93
C GLY A 208 -16.94 -6.75 -2.85
N TYR A 209 -16.82 -5.53 -3.37
CA TYR A 209 -15.71 -5.13 -4.24
C TYR A 209 -14.43 -4.78 -3.49
N LEU A 210 -14.53 -4.43 -2.21
CA LEU A 210 -13.39 -4.03 -1.40
C LEU A 210 -13.38 -4.80 -0.08
N VAL A 211 -12.19 -5.10 0.43
CA VAL A 211 -11.96 -5.65 1.77
C VAL A 211 -11.26 -4.62 2.62
N HIS A 212 -11.82 -4.33 3.79
CA HIS A 212 -11.21 -3.41 4.75
C HIS A 212 -10.07 -4.07 5.52
N GLY A 213 -8.86 -3.55 5.33
CA GLY A 213 -7.68 -3.96 6.08
C GLY A 213 -7.53 -3.25 7.43
N GLY A 214 -8.12 -2.08 7.64
CA GLY A 214 -7.90 -1.25 8.83
C GLY A 214 -7.38 0.15 8.49
N PHE A 215 -7.18 0.97 9.52
CA PHE A 215 -6.64 2.32 9.42
C PHE A 215 -5.38 2.52 10.26
N LEU A 216 -4.54 3.44 9.82
CA LEU A 216 -3.49 4.06 10.64
C LEU A 216 -3.83 5.52 10.87
N ARG A 217 -3.92 5.92 12.12
CA ARG A 217 -4.15 7.31 12.53
C ARG A 217 -2.89 7.90 13.16
N TRP A 218 -2.50 9.09 12.70
CA TRP A 218 -1.60 9.95 13.47
C TRP A 218 -2.38 10.68 14.57
N ALA A 219 -1.98 10.47 15.83
CA ALA A 219 -2.64 11.04 17.01
C ALA A 219 -1.84 12.21 17.62
N GLY A 220 -1.06 12.93 16.80
CA GLY A 220 -0.25 14.07 17.23
C GLY A 220 1.09 13.71 17.86
N ASN A 221 1.20 12.54 18.50
CA ASN A 221 2.47 12.10 19.08
C ASN A 221 2.77 10.60 18.88
N ARG A 222 1.93 9.89 18.15
CA ARG A 222 2.07 8.46 17.87
C ARG A 222 1.18 8.03 16.73
N PHE A 223 1.54 6.92 16.12
CA PHE A 223 0.67 6.19 15.20
C PHE A 223 -0.19 5.17 15.95
N ILE A 224 -1.44 5.03 15.53
CA ILE A 224 -2.41 4.10 16.12
C ILE A 224 -3.08 3.32 14.99
N LEU A 225 -2.98 2.00 15.04
CA LEU A 225 -3.79 1.11 14.20
C LEU A 225 -5.17 0.91 14.81
N THR A 226 -6.21 0.95 13.98
CA THR A 226 -7.61 0.82 14.39
C THR A 226 -8.46 0.27 13.25
N ASP A 227 -9.50 -0.49 13.58
CA ASP A 227 -10.50 -0.94 12.60
C ASP A 227 -11.46 0.17 12.18
N THR A 228 -11.62 1.22 12.99
CA THR A 228 -12.57 2.30 12.71
C THR A 228 -11.97 3.68 12.97
N VAL A 229 -12.48 4.69 12.27
CA VAL A 229 -12.13 6.09 12.49
C VAL A 229 -13.37 6.98 12.55
N PRO A 230 -13.37 8.05 13.37
CA PRO A 230 -14.43 9.03 13.34
C PRO A 230 -14.53 9.72 11.98
N MET A 231 -15.75 9.98 11.52
CA MET A 231 -16.03 10.68 10.25
C MET A 231 -15.28 12.01 10.08
N GLN A 232 -14.94 12.69 11.18
CA GLN A 232 -14.17 13.93 11.12
C GLN A 232 -12.74 13.74 10.60
N LEU A 233 -12.18 12.54 10.75
CA LEU A 233 -10.85 12.20 10.29
C LEU A 233 -10.85 11.51 8.93
N TRP A 234 -12.02 11.24 8.37
CA TRP A 234 -12.17 10.65 7.05
C TRP A 234 -13.14 11.51 6.23
N PRO A 235 -12.67 12.67 5.72
CA PRO A 235 -13.51 13.58 4.97
C PRO A 235 -13.85 12.94 3.62
N CYS A 236 -14.92 12.17 3.62
CA CYS A 236 -15.64 11.74 2.44
C CYS A 236 -16.13 13.01 1.70
N THR A 237 -15.29 13.54 0.80
CA THR A 237 -15.66 14.64 -0.10
C THR A 237 -16.03 14.07 -1.46
N ARG A 238 -17.20 14.46 -1.97
CA ARG A 238 -17.81 14.07 -3.27
C ARG A 238 -17.00 14.50 -4.52
N LEU A 239 -15.70 14.76 -4.38
CA LEU A 239 -14.85 15.45 -5.34
C LEU A 239 -13.66 14.56 -5.75
N GLY A 240 -13.92 13.57 -6.61
CA GLY A 240 -12.92 12.94 -7.48
C GLY A 240 -12.55 11.48 -7.17
N ALA A 241 -12.76 10.61 -8.18
CA ALA A 241 -12.30 9.22 -8.34
C ALA A 241 -12.08 8.43 -7.03
N GLY A 242 -13.19 7.96 -6.46
CA GLY A 242 -13.25 7.31 -5.15
C GLY A 242 -14.45 7.88 -4.41
N GLU A 243 -15.65 7.49 -4.85
CA GLU A 243 -16.88 7.90 -4.21
C GLU A 243 -16.81 7.59 -2.71
N CYS A 244 -17.29 8.52 -1.90
CA CYS A 244 -17.54 8.24 -0.50
C CYS A 244 -18.35 6.95 -0.43
N ILE A 245 -17.79 5.90 0.17
CA ILE A 245 -18.48 4.62 0.27
C ILE A 245 -19.74 4.91 1.12
N GLU A 246 -20.90 4.91 0.46
CA GLU A 246 -22.15 5.44 1.01
C GLU A 246 -22.56 4.77 2.34
N LYS A 247 -22.05 3.55 2.56
CA LYS A 247 -22.24 2.74 3.78
C LYS A 247 -20.91 2.28 4.35
N ASP A 248 -19.94 3.18 4.49
CA ASP A 248 -18.67 2.86 5.12
C ASP A 248 -18.82 2.62 6.63
N ARG A 249 -19.12 1.37 7.00
CA ARG A 249 -19.29 0.95 8.40
C ARG A 249 -18.05 1.14 9.27
N PHE A 250 -16.88 1.39 8.67
CA PHE A 250 -15.63 1.63 9.39
C PHE A 250 -15.37 3.12 9.65
N VAL A 251 -16.21 3.99 9.11
CA VAL A 251 -16.22 5.43 9.37
C VAL A 251 -17.42 5.75 10.27
N THR A 252 -17.15 5.97 11.55
CA THR A 252 -18.22 6.05 12.55
C THR A 252 -18.71 7.49 12.78
N PRO A 253 -20.02 7.70 13.01
CA PRO A 253 -20.48 8.89 13.70
C PRO A 253 -19.87 8.87 15.11
N ARG A 254 -19.51 10.04 15.65
CA ARG A 254 -18.71 10.17 16.89
C ARG A 254 -19.17 9.28 18.02
#